data_AF-A0A239QVM9-F1
#
_entry.id   AF-A0A239QVM9-F1
#
_cell.length_a   1.000
_cell.length_b   1.000
_cell.length_c   1.000
_cell.angle_alpha   90.00
_cell.angle_beta   90.00
_cell.angle_gamma   90.00
#
_symmetry.space_group_name_H-M   'P 1'
#
loop_
_entity.id
_entity.type
_entity.pdbx_description
1 polymer ?
#
loop_
_entity_poly.entity_id
_entity_poly.type
_entity_poly.pdbx_seq_one_letter_code
_entity_poly.pdbx_strand_id
1 'polypeptide(L)'
;MDHVVAISFTLAGQPFELSDDDVRARLASHYPGQINRYWVDIDGVRWPVKQVVACATGLSRSEFQSQSARRLLAKLGFSVGSESASTASPSAQMAPMRVPSPPELAPDVVLVSCVKSKRSSGAAARELYTSAYFGKMRNYAEGSGRPWFILSAEHGLVEPTEWLEPYDTYLPRTPRGYQAAWGQRVRQQLEAVLGDLAGTVFEVHAGAAYVNSLGPELAAADAVVVDKLHGKTIGQRLSWYLQRTRPPAPEVAEFLEPLQDCSLSMSLDEVLATGGEGLRSPGLYSWWVDVEGAADLTTGLGDDVTAGLIYLGLAGATRRGGRRSSNTLWGRIATMHLGNNHQFSTLRLTLGATLACAQGSTTIDEEQLTEWMKTHLRIVAVPVPDADVLDDLETDILAILDPPLNLRKMARTPLRRRLSELRKHYVGTTPSSGAQTTDGS
;
A
#
# COMPACT_ATOMS: atom_id res chain seq x y z
N MET A 1 25.28 -30.72 -9.61
CA MET A 1 23.81 -30.67 -9.58
C MET A 1 23.38 -30.39 -11.01
N ASP A 2 22.58 -31.29 -11.57
CA ASP A 2 22.33 -31.41 -13.00
C ASP A 2 21.75 -30.12 -13.61
N HIS A 3 22.41 -29.60 -14.63
CA HIS A 3 21.83 -28.57 -15.50
C HIS A 3 20.76 -29.25 -16.37
N VAL A 4 19.50 -28.87 -16.20
CA VAL A 4 18.44 -29.34 -17.09
C VAL A 4 18.67 -28.70 -18.46
N VAL A 5 18.95 -29.54 -19.46
CA VAL A 5 19.14 -29.14 -20.86
C VAL A 5 17.86 -28.48 -21.37
N ALA A 6 17.99 -27.34 -22.06
CA ALA A 6 16.86 -26.65 -22.68
C ALA A 6 16.03 -27.63 -23.52
N ILE A 7 14.70 -27.61 -23.37
CA ILE A 7 13.81 -28.52 -24.08
C ILE A 7 13.07 -27.77 -25.19
N SER A 8 13.08 -28.36 -26.38
CA SER A 8 12.25 -27.89 -27.49
C SER A 8 10.84 -28.49 -27.41
N PHE A 9 9.81 -27.67 -27.67
CA PHE A 9 8.42 -28.10 -27.70
C PHE A 9 7.58 -27.16 -28.58
N THR A 10 6.35 -27.58 -28.91
CA THR A 10 5.39 -26.75 -29.64
C THR A 10 4.20 -26.43 -28.74
N LEU A 11 3.81 -25.15 -28.69
CA LEU A 11 2.65 -24.67 -27.95
C LEU A 11 1.88 -23.66 -28.81
N ALA A 12 0.55 -23.76 -28.86
CA ALA A 12 -0.28 -22.95 -29.75
C ALA A 12 0.15 -22.99 -31.24
N GLY A 13 0.74 -24.10 -31.70
CA GLY A 13 1.23 -24.26 -33.08
C GLY A 13 2.57 -23.59 -33.37
N GLN A 14 3.21 -22.96 -32.37
CA GLN A 14 4.52 -22.31 -32.50
C GLN A 14 5.63 -23.10 -31.77
N PRO A 15 6.83 -23.22 -32.37
CA PRO A 15 7.96 -23.89 -31.73
C PRO A 15 8.65 -22.97 -30.71
N PHE A 16 9.05 -23.53 -29.57
CA PHE A 16 9.77 -22.86 -28.50
C PHE A 16 10.90 -23.75 -27.97
N GLU A 17 11.93 -23.12 -27.43
CA GLU A 17 13.00 -23.76 -26.67
C GLU A 17 13.18 -22.99 -25.37
N LEU A 18 13.08 -23.69 -24.23
CA LEU A 18 13.14 -23.09 -22.89
C LEU A 18 13.92 -24.01 -21.94
N SER A 19 14.76 -23.39 -21.11
CA SER A 19 15.32 -24.00 -19.89
C SER A 19 14.56 -23.52 -18.65
N ASP A 20 14.83 -24.13 -17.49
CA ASP A 20 14.30 -23.68 -16.21
C ASP A 20 14.85 -22.30 -15.79
N ASP A 21 16.11 -22.02 -16.10
CA ASP A 21 16.72 -20.69 -15.87
C ASP A 21 16.08 -19.59 -16.72
N ASP A 22 15.70 -19.88 -17.97
CA ASP A 22 14.95 -18.93 -18.80
C ASP A 22 13.57 -18.61 -18.20
N VAL A 23 12.90 -19.62 -17.65
CA VAL A 23 11.61 -19.43 -16.97
C VAL A 23 11.78 -18.56 -15.74
N ARG A 24 12.80 -18.81 -14.89
CA ARG A 24 13.10 -17.98 -13.72
C ARG A 24 13.44 -16.54 -14.10
N ALA A 25 14.29 -16.34 -15.11
CA ALA A 25 14.71 -15.02 -15.56
C ALA A 25 13.53 -14.19 -16.08
N ARG A 26 12.63 -14.79 -16.86
CA ARG A 26 11.44 -14.11 -17.41
C ARG A 26 10.38 -13.82 -16.35
N LEU A 27 10.37 -14.60 -15.26
CA LEU A 27 9.51 -14.35 -14.11
C LEU A 27 10.05 -13.32 -13.12
N ALA A 28 11.34 -12.98 -13.16
CA ALA A 28 12.00 -12.15 -12.15
C ALA A 28 11.39 -10.74 -11.96
N SER A 29 10.67 -10.22 -12.96
CA SER A 29 9.96 -8.94 -12.93
C SER A 29 8.44 -9.05 -12.73
N HIS A 30 7.94 -10.27 -12.55
CA HIS A 30 6.52 -10.57 -12.40
C HIS A 30 6.23 -11.05 -10.97
N TYR A 31 4.97 -11.04 -10.58
CA TYR A 31 4.51 -11.56 -9.29
C TYR A 31 3.46 -12.65 -9.52
N PRO A 32 3.44 -13.73 -8.72
CA PRO A 32 2.45 -14.79 -8.86
C PRO A 32 1.04 -14.21 -8.66
N GLY A 33 0.19 -14.39 -9.67
CA GLY A 33 -1.23 -14.07 -9.58
C GLY A 33 -1.99 -15.13 -8.78
N GLN A 34 -3.29 -14.92 -8.62
CA GLN A 34 -4.16 -15.84 -7.90
C GLN A 34 -4.18 -17.23 -8.54
N ILE A 35 -3.99 -18.27 -7.72
CA ILE A 35 -4.04 -19.67 -8.14
C ILE A 35 -5.47 -20.15 -8.00
N ASN A 36 -6.14 -20.42 -9.13
CA ASN A 36 -7.54 -20.88 -9.09
C ASN A 36 -7.68 -22.40 -8.99
N ARG A 37 -6.74 -23.16 -9.56
CA ARG A 37 -6.84 -24.64 -9.60
C ARG A 37 -5.51 -25.36 -9.74
N TYR A 38 -4.59 -24.82 -10.54
CA TYR A 38 -3.33 -25.47 -10.88
C TYR A 38 -2.15 -24.54 -10.65
N TRP A 39 -1.14 -25.04 -9.93
CA TRP A 39 0.04 -24.27 -9.57
C TRP A 39 1.34 -24.99 -9.95
N VAL A 40 2.41 -24.20 -10.09
CA VAL A 40 3.80 -24.64 -10.20
C VAL A 40 4.62 -23.95 -9.11
N ASP A 41 5.48 -24.69 -8.43
CA ASP A 41 6.46 -24.13 -7.50
C ASP A 41 7.70 -23.71 -8.28
N ILE A 42 8.06 -22.44 -8.16
CA ILE A 42 9.31 -21.88 -8.68
C ILE A 42 10.02 -21.20 -7.53
N ASP A 43 11.12 -21.79 -7.10
CA ASP A 43 11.96 -21.35 -6.00
C ASP A 43 11.20 -21.13 -4.68
N GLY A 44 10.28 -22.04 -4.35
CA GLY A 44 9.47 -22.02 -3.13
C GLY A 44 8.25 -21.09 -3.20
N VAL A 45 7.99 -20.49 -4.37
CA VAL A 45 6.82 -19.65 -4.63
C VAL A 45 5.86 -20.40 -5.54
N ARG A 46 4.59 -20.50 -5.16
CA ARG A 46 3.56 -21.08 -6.03
C ARG A 46 3.04 -20.05 -7.01
N TRP A 47 3.06 -20.40 -8.29
CA TRP A 47 2.56 -19.59 -9.39
C TRP A 47 1.42 -20.28 -10.12
N PRO A 48 0.47 -19.53 -10.71
CA PRO A 48 -0.48 -20.10 -11.67
C PRO A 48 0.28 -20.65 -12.89
N VAL A 49 0.05 -21.92 -13.23
CA VAL A 49 0.79 -22.59 -14.32
C VAL A 49 0.68 -21.86 -15.66
N LYS A 50 -0.49 -21.27 -15.96
CA LYS A 50 -0.71 -20.52 -17.20
C LYS A 50 0.00 -19.17 -17.20
N GLN A 51 0.16 -18.56 -16.03
CA GLN A 51 0.94 -17.33 -15.91
C GLN A 51 2.40 -17.59 -16.22
N VAL A 52 2.98 -18.65 -15.64
CA VAL A 52 4.38 -18.98 -15.84
C VAL A 52 4.68 -19.24 -17.31
N VAL A 53 3.86 -20.06 -17.97
CA VAL A 53 4.07 -20.35 -19.39
C VAL A 53 3.83 -19.12 -20.27
N ALA A 54 2.87 -18.26 -19.94
CA ALA A 54 2.66 -16.99 -20.66
C ALA A 54 3.87 -16.05 -20.53
N CYS A 55 4.41 -15.88 -19.32
CA CYS A 55 5.61 -15.08 -19.10
C CYS A 55 6.84 -15.70 -19.78
N ALA A 56 6.95 -17.02 -19.78
CA ALA A 56 8.08 -17.72 -20.39
C ALA A 56 8.03 -17.71 -21.93
N THR A 57 6.85 -17.75 -22.56
CA THR A 57 6.70 -17.87 -24.02
C THR A 57 6.26 -16.59 -24.71
N GLY A 58 5.74 -15.60 -23.96
CA GLY A 58 5.13 -14.39 -24.51
C GLY A 58 3.70 -14.57 -25.01
N LEU A 59 3.18 -15.80 -25.00
CA LEU A 59 1.82 -16.11 -25.45
C LEU A 59 0.76 -15.65 -24.44
N SER A 60 -0.41 -15.27 -24.95
CA SER A 60 -1.58 -14.99 -24.12
C SER A 60 -2.06 -16.26 -23.42
N ARG A 61 -2.57 -16.09 -22.20
CA ARG A 61 -3.12 -17.19 -21.41
C ARG A 61 -4.31 -17.86 -22.09
N SER A 62 -5.01 -17.24 -23.04
CA SER A 62 -6.11 -17.89 -23.78
C SER A 62 -5.64 -18.87 -24.85
N GLU A 63 -4.38 -18.77 -25.31
CA GLU A 63 -3.87 -19.50 -26.48
C GLU A 63 -3.49 -20.95 -26.17
N PHE A 64 -3.43 -21.33 -24.90
CA PHE A 64 -3.10 -22.69 -24.50
C PHE A 64 -3.83 -23.14 -23.22
N GLN A 65 -3.92 -24.45 -23.06
CA GLN A 65 -4.66 -25.09 -21.97
C GLN A 65 -3.79 -25.28 -20.72
N SER A 66 -4.42 -25.24 -19.53
CA SER A 66 -3.73 -25.44 -18.23
C SER A 66 -2.99 -26.78 -18.15
N GLN A 67 -3.50 -27.82 -18.82
CA GLN A 67 -2.91 -29.15 -18.82
C GLN A 67 -1.60 -29.20 -19.63
N SER A 68 -1.55 -28.49 -20.76
CA SER A 68 -0.33 -28.32 -21.56
C SER A 68 0.72 -27.53 -20.77
N ALA A 69 0.31 -26.48 -20.06
CA ALA A 69 1.20 -25.70 -19.21
C ALA A 69 1.81 -26.53 -18.07
N ARG A 70 1.01 -27.36 -17.39
CA ARG A 70 1.49 -28.29 -16.35
C ARG A 70 2.48 -29.31 -16.88
N ARG A 71 2.18 -29.95 -18.02
CA ARG A 71 3.07 -30.97 -18.61
C ARG A 71 4.41 -30.38 -19.01
N LEU A 72 4.40 -29.18 -19.60
CA LEU A 72 5.61 -28.47 -19.97
C LEU A 72 6.48 -28.16 -18.74
N LEU A 73 5.88 -27.57 -17.70
CA LEU A 73 6.62 -27.17 -16.50
C LEU A 73 7.15 -28.37 -15.70
N ALA A 74 6.38 -29.46 -15.64
CA ALA A 74 6.88 -30.72 -15.07
C ALA A 74 8.06 -31.28 -15.88
N LYS A 75 8.01 -31.19 -17.21
CA LYS A 75 9.09 -31.66 -18.10
C LYS A 75 10.35 -30.80 -17.99
N LEU A 76 10.21 -29.52 -17.60
CA LEU A 76 11.30 -28.61 -17.23
C LEU A 76 11.84 -28.86 -15.80
N GLY A 77 11.30 -29.84 -15.07
CA GLY A 77 11.74 -30.20 -13.73
C GLY A 77 11.06 -29.44 -12.58
N PHE A 78 10.05 -28.60 -12.85
CA PHE A 78 9.33 -27.88 -11.81
C PHE A 78 8.23 -28.72 -11.15
N SER A 79 8.03 -28.53 -9.85
CA SER A 79 6.96 -29.20 -9.10
C SER A 79 5.60 -28.57 -9.40
N VAL A 80 4.62 -29.37 -9.84
CA VAL A 80 3.26 -28.90 -10.22
C VAL A 80 2.16 -29.61 -9.43
N GLY A 81 1.14 -28.87 -9.00
CA GLY A 81 0.03 -29.39 -8.19
C GLY A 81 -1.35 -28.86 -8.59
N SER A 82 -2.39 -29.34 -7.89
CA SER A 82 -3.77 -28.83 -7.99
C SER A 82 -4.44 -28.67 -6.64
N GLU A 83 -5.29 -27.65 -6.49
CA GLU A 83 -6.18 -27.52 -5.35
C GLU A 83 -7.50 -28.25 -5.63
N SER A 84 -7.92 -29.10 -4.69
CA SER A 84 -9.20 -29.82 -4.74
C SER A 84 -10.22 -29.04 -3.93
N ALA A 85 -11.35 -28.68 -4.56
CA ALA A 85 -12.46 -28.00 -3.89
C ALA A 85 -13.19 -28.95 -2.92
N SER A 86 -13.37 -28.53 -1.67
CA SER A 86 -14.21 -29.16 -0.63
C SER A 86 -14.84 -28.01 0.17
N THR A 87 -15.99 -27.48 -0.25
CA THR A 87 -17.36 -27.75 0.23
C THR A 87 -17.70 -27.25 1.64
N ALA A 88 -18.63 -26.28 1.64
CA ALA A 88 -19.72 -26.01 2.59
C ALA A 88 -19.42 -25.31 3.94
N SER A 89 -19.98 -24.11 4.09
CA SER A 89 -20.48 -23.57 5.37
C SER A 89 -21.67 -24.41 5.88
N PRO A 90 -21.92 -24.42 7.20
CA PRO A 90 -23.08 -23.64 7.66
C PRO A 90 -22.85 -22.83 8.95
N SER A 91 -23.87 -21.99 9.18
CA SER A 91 -24.13 -20.94 10.16
C SER A 91 -23.92 -21.26 11.66
N ALA A 92 -23.84 -20.16 12.41
CA ALA A 92 -24.31 -19.91 13.78
C ALA A 92 -23.36 -20.15 14.99
N GLN A 93 -23.06 -19.02 15.63
CA GLN A 93 -22.93 -18.80 17.08
C GLN A 93 -22.05 -19.76 17.90
N MET A 94 -20.85 -19.29 18.23
CA MET A 94 -20.31 -19.26 19.59
C MET A 94 -18.99 -18.47 19.55
N ALA A 95 -18.88 -17.45 20.41
CA ALA A 95 -17.63 -16.72 20.61
C ALA A 95 -16.52 -17.71 21.03
N PRO A 96 -15.32 -17.70 20.41
CA PRO A 96 -14.25 -18.53 20.92
C PRO A 96 -13.71 -17.85 22.18
N MET A 97 -13.89 -18.55 23.30
CA MET A 97 -13.03 -18.45 24.47
C MET A 97 -11.57 -18.40 24.00
N ARG A 98 -10.87 -17.31 24.31
CA ARG A 98 -9.43 -17.16 24.10
C ARG A 98 -8.73 -18.28 24.86
N VAL A 99 -8.23 -19.28 24.14
CA VAL A 99 -7.12 -20.09 24.65
C VAL A 99 -5.92 -19.14 24.70
N PRO A 100 -5.26 -18.94 25.86
CA PRO A 100 -4.05 -18.15 25.89
C PRO A 100 -2.98 -18.86 25.05
N SER A 101 -2.56 -18.22 23.96
CA SER A 101 -1.34 -18.58 23.26
C SER A 101 -0.17 -18.58 24.25
N PRO A 102 0.85 -19.45 24.09
CA PRO A 102 2.08 -19.36 24.86
C PRO A 102 2.64 -17.93 24.79
N PRO A 103 3.30 -17.42 25.84
CA PRO A 103 3.84 -16.06 25.82
C PRO A 103 4.82 -15.94 24.64
N GLU A 104 4.47 -15.13 23.64
CA GLU A 104 5.42 -14.71 22.61
C GLU A 104 6.60 -14.06 23.34
N LEU A 105 7.82 -14.58 23.14
CA LEU A 105 9.03 -13.96 23.67
C LEU A 105 9.06 -12.49 23.21
N ALA A 106 9.04 -11.58 24.18
CA ALA A 106 9.20 -10.15 23.90
C ALA A 106 10.63 -9.91 23.40
N PRO A 107 10.83 -9.13 22.31
CA PRO A 107 12.16 -8.87 21.81
C PRO A 107 12.96 -7.99 22.75
N ASP A 108 14.27 -8.21 22.79
CA ASP A 108 15.23 -7.30 23.44
C ASP A 108 15.61 -6.17 22.49
N VAL A 109 15.69 -6.45 21.19
CA VAL A 109 16.08 -5.50 20.14
C VAL A 109 15.23 -5.69 18.89
N VAL A 110 14.83 -4.57 18.25
CA VAL A 110 14.09 -4.58 16.97
C VAL A 110 14.98 -4.11 15.82
N LEU A 111 15.08 -4.89 14.75
CA LEU A 111 15.86 -4.55 13.56
C LEU A 111 14.92 -4.30 12.38
N VAL A 112 14.98 -3.13 11.76
CA VAL A 112 14.13 -2.78 10.60
C VAL A 112 14.96 -2.61 9.34
N SER A 113 14.51 -3.14 8.21
CA SER A 113 15.25 -2.94 6.95
C SER A 113 15.11 -1.53 6.40
N CYS A 114 16.18 -1.04 5.77
CA CYS A 114 16.11 0.13 4.91
C CYS A 114 15.18 -0.10 3.70
N VAL A 115 14.84 0.99 3.00
CA VAL A 115 13.95 0.95 1.82
C VAL A 115 14.52 1.79 0.67
N LYS A 116 13.98 1.57 -0.54
CA LYS A 116 14.39 2.29 -1.74
C LYS A 116 14.13 3.80 -1.64
N SER A 117 12.94 4.19 -1.19
CA SER A 117 12.54 5.61 -1.13
C SER A 117 13.26 6.34 0.00
N LYS A 118 14.03 7.37 -0.36
CA LYS A 118 14.78 8.22 0.56
C LYS A 118 14.49 9.71 0.28
N ARG A 119 14.83 10.59 1.21
CA ARG A 119 14.92 12.04 0.98
C ARG A 119 15.98 12.35 -0.09
N SER A 120 15.90 13.54 -0.68
CA SER A 120 16.86 14.03 -1.68
C SER A 120 18.15 14.61 -1.07
N SER A 121 18.19 14.77 0.25
CA SER A 121 19.32 15.30 1.01
C SER A 121 19.52 14.48 2.28
N GLY A 122 20.72 14.56 2.86
CA GLY A 122 21.03 13.90 4.12
C GLY A 122 20.08 14.26 5.26
N ALA A 123 19.90 13.30 6.17
CA ALA A 123 19.08 13.41 7.36
C ALA A 123 19.48 12.32 8.38
N ALA A 124 18.95 12.41 9.61
CA ALA A 124 18.97 11.28 10.53
C ALA A 124 18.33 10.04 9.86
N ALA A 125 18.91 8.86 10.08
CA ALA A 125 18.52 7.63 9.38
C ALA A 125 17.03 7.31 9.52
N ARG A 126 16.42 7.56 10.70
CA ARG A 126 14.97 7.39 10.93
C ARG A 126 14.08 8.30 10.08
N GLU A 127 14.63 9.39 9.55
CA GLU A 127 13.93 10.37 8.70
C GLU A 127 14.38 10.34 7.22
N LEU A 128 15.51 9.68 6.94
CA LEU A 128 16.02 9.54 5.59
C LEU A 128 15.07 8.73 4.71
N TYR A 129 14.48 7.66 5.23
CA TYR A 129 13.62 6.75 4.47
C TYR A 129 12.16 7.20 4.46
N THR A 130 11.56 7.27 3.27
CA THR A 130 10.27 7.96 3.06
C THR A 130 9.12 7.05 2.61
N SER A 131 9.33 5.73 2.54
CA SER A 131 8.25 4.80 2.16
C SER A 131 7.25 4.58 3.30
N ALA A 132 5.96 4.38 2.97
CA ALA A 132 4.93 4.05 3.96
C ALA A 132 5.25 2.77 4.75
N TYR A 133 5.85 1.77 4.09
CA TYR A 133 6.28 0.53 4.73
C TYR A 133 7.35 0.78 5.80
N PHE A 134 8.33 1.65 5.52
CA PHE A 134 9.32 2.07 6.51
C PHE A 134 8.70 2.85 7.66
N GLY A 135 7.77 3.77 7.38
CA GLY A 135 7.05 4.48 8.43
C GLY A 135 6.33 3.52 9.40
N LYS A 136 5.69 2.47 8.88
CA LYS A 136 5.04 1.44 9.71
C LYS A 136 6.04 0.61 10.53
N MET A 137 7.17 0.21 9.94
CA MET A 137 8.26 -0.48 10.66
C MET A 137 8.83 0.39 11.79
N ARG A 138 9.12 1.67 11.49
CA ARG A 138 9.63 2.64 12.46
C ARG A 138 8.65 2.83 13.61
N ASN A 139 7.37 3.09 13.33
CA ASN A 139 6.36 3.29 14.36
C ASN A 139 6.20 2.06 15.26
N TYR A 140 6.29 0.85 14.69
CA TYR A 140 6.28 -0.38 15.47
C TYR A 140 7.52 -0.50 16.38
N ALA A 141 8.71 -0.25 15.82
CA ALA A 141 9.97 -0.31 16.56
C ALA A 141 10.02 0.73 17.70
N GLU A 142 9.68 1.99 17.42
CA GLU A 142 9.59 3.05 18.45
C GLU A 142 8.51 2.74 19.49
N GLY A 143 7.36 2.19 19.05
CA GLY A 143 6.26 1.80 19.92
C GLY A 143 6.58 0.63 20.85
N SER A 144 7.56 -0.21 20.50
CA SER A 144 7.98 -1.37 21.30
C SER A 144 8.69 -0.99 22.61
N GLY A 145 9.23 0.24 22.70
CA GLY A 145 10.05 0.69 23.83
C GLY A 145 11.40 -0.01 23.96
N ARG A 146 11.80 -0.80 22.95
CA ARG A 146 13.09 -1.50 22.89
C ARG A 146 14.11 -0.73 22.05
N PRO A 147 15.42 -0.93 22.26
CA PRO A 147 16.44 -0.49 21.31
C PRO A 147 16.12 -0.97 19.89
N TRP A 148 16.32 -0.11 18.91
CA TRP A 148 16.08 -0.46 17.52
C TRP A 148 17.10 0.16 16.58
N PHE A 149 17.38 -0.55 15.49
CA PHE A 149 18.38 -0.17 14.51
C PHE A 149 17.88 -0.43 13.09
N ILE A 150 18.50 0.25 12.12
CA ILE A 150 18.17 0.13 10.71
C ILE A 150 19.22 -0.74 10.02
N LEU A 151 18.78 -1.81 9.36
CA LEU A 151 19.62 -2.64 8.48
C LEU A 151 19.74 -1.96 7.12
N SER A 152 20.85 -1.26 6.91
CA SER A 152 21.27 -0.65 5.64
C SER A 152 22.07 -1.63 4.80
N ALA A 153 21.69 -1.80 3.53
CA ALA A 153 22.48 -2.59 2.59
C ALA A 153 23.92 -2.08 2.43
N GLU A 154 24.14 -0.77 2.59
CA GLU A 154 25.45 -0.12 2.40
C GLU A 154 26.25 -0.03 3.71
N HIS A 155 25.59 0.47 4.76
CA HIS A 155 26.24 0.83 6.01
C HIS A 155 26.20 -0.28 7.07
N GLY A 156 25.44 -1.37 6.82
CA GLY A 156 25.24 -2.43 7.79
C GLY A 156 24.19 -2.03 8.84
N LEU A 157 24.59 -1.99 10.10
CA LEU A 157 23.78 -1.51 11.21
C LEU A 157 23.88 0.02 11.30
N VAL A 158 22.73 0.69 11.43
CA VAL A 158 22.65 2.15 11.52
C VAL A 158 21.77 2.54 12.71
N GLU A 159 22.23 3.50 13.51
CA GLU A 159 21.42 4.05 14.59
C GLU A 159 20.33 5.00 14.07
N PRO A 160 19.13 5.05 14.69
CA PRO A 160 18.03 5.91 14.22
C PRO A 160 18.40 7.39 14.06
N THR A 161 19.30 7.91 14.90
CA THR A 161 19.75 9.31 14.92
C THR A 161 20.99 9.57 14.08
N GLU A 162 21.63 8.52 13.55
CA GLU A 162 22.83 8.65 12.73
C GLU A 162 22.55 9.42 11.44
N TRP A 163 23.40 10.40 11.13
CA TRP A 163 23.26 11.18 9.90
C TRP A 163 23.72 10.38 8.69
N LEU A 164 22.86 10.25 7.69
CA LEU A 164 23.17 9.56 6.45
C LEU A 164 22.82 10.41 5.22
N GLU A 165 23.67 10.34 4.20
CA GLU A 165 23.36 10.83 2.86
C GLU A 165 22.53 9.81 2.06
N PRO A 166 21.72 10.23 1.07
CA PRO A 166 20.99 9.31 0.21
C PRO A 166 21.93 8.39 -0.58
N TYR A 167 21.61 7.09 -0.63
CA TYR A 167 22.40 6.05 -1.28
C TYR A 167 21.53 5.02 -2.03
N ASP A 168 22.11 4.27 -2.98
CA ASP A 168 21.39 3.30 -3.85
C ASP A 168 22.00 1.89 -3.86
N THR A 169 22.30 1.37 -2.67
CA THR A 169 22.69 -0.03 -2.50
C THR A 169 21.46 -0.89 -2.19
N TYR A 170 21.31 -2.00 -2.92
CA TYR A 170 20.23 -2.97 -2.72
C TYR A 170 20.82 -4.36 -2.47
N LEU A 171 20.80 -4.80 -1.21
CA LEU A 171 21.47 -6.02 -0.74
C LEU A 171 21.18 -7.27 -1.61
N PRO A 172 19.93 -7.55 -2.04
CA PRO A 172 19.64 -8.73 -2.87
C PRO A 172 20.33 -8.75 -4.25
N ARG A 173 20.75 -7.59 -4.76
CA ARG A 173 21.50 -7.48 -6.03
C ARG A 173 23.02 -7.59 -5.85
N THR A 174 23.50 -7.62 -4.61
CA THR A 174 24.93 -7.75 -4.33
C THR A 174 25.39 -9.21 -4.44
N PRO A 175 26.66 -9.48 -4.78
CA PRO A 175 27.19 -10.85 -4.82
C PRO A 175 27.05 -11.58 -3.48
N ARG A 176 26.93 -12.92 -3.50
CA ARG A 176 26.81 -13.73 -2.26
C ARG A 176 27.93 -13.48 -1.25
N GLY A 177 29.16 -13.27 -1.73
CA GLY A 177 30.29 -12.91 -0.87
C GLY A 177 30.11 -11.57 -0.16
N TYR A 178 29.49 -10.59 -0.84
CA TYR A 178 29.14 -9.31 -0.21
C TYR A 178 28.06 -9.51 0.86
N GLN A 179 27.02 -10.30 0.57
CA GLN A 179 25.94 -10.59 1.52
C GLN A 179 26.46 -11.27 2.80
N ALA A 180 27.37 -12.25 2.66
CA ALA A 180 28.01 -12.90 3.79
C ALA A 180 28.88 -11.92 4.60
N ALA A 181 29.75 -11.15 3.93
CA ALA A 181 30.57 -10.13 4.59
C ALA A 181 29.72 -9.02 5.24
N TRP A 182 28.57 -8.70 4.66
CA TRP A 182 27.59 -7.77 5.22
C TRP A 182 27.00 -8.32 6.51
N GLY A 183 26.62 -9.61 6.56
CA GLY A 183 26.13 -10.25 7.79
C GLY A 183 27.14 -10.21 8.93
N GLN A 184 28.39 -10.58 8.64
CA GLN A 184 29.49 -10.54 9.61
C GLN A 184 29.73 -9.11 10.15
N ARG A 185 29.72 -8.12 9.26
CA ARG A 185 29.87 -6.71 9.64
C ARG A 185 28.74 -6.26 10.57
N VAL A 186 27.49 -6.60 10.24
CA VAL A 186 26.33 -6.24 11.07
C VAL A 186 26.42 -6.89 12.45
N ARG A 187 26.84 -8.16 12.54
CA ARG A 187 27.09 -8.82 13.83
C ARG A 187 28.12 -8.05 14.66
N GLN A 188 29.26 -7.70 14.08
CA GLN A 188 30.31 -6.95 14.78
C GLN A 188 29.83 -5.56 15.23
N GLN A 189 29.03 -4.88 14.41
CA GLN A 189 28.41 -3.60 14.80
C GLN A 189 27.42 -3.77 15.96
N LEU A 190 26.62 -4.84 15.95
CA LEU A 190 25.72 -5.16 17.05
C LEU A 190 26.50 -5.46 18.35
N GLU A 191 27.57 -6.25 18.27
CA GLU A 191 28.45 -6.53 19.42
C GLU A 191 29.10 -5.25 19.97
N ALA A 192 29.51 -4.34 19.10
CA ALA A 192 30.10 -3.07 19.52
C ALA A 192 29.11 -2.17 20.29
N VAL A 193 27.82 -2.24 19.96
CA VAL A 193 26.79 -1.40 20.58
C VAL A 193 26.12 -2.06 21.79
N LEU A 194 25.89 -3.38 21.72
CA LEU A 194 25.10 -4.12 22.71
C LEU A 194 25.97 -4.98 23.65
N GLY A 195 27.24 -5.23 23.31
CA GLY A 195 28.11 -6.16 24.01
C GLY A 195 27.89 -7.61 23.56
N ASP A 196 28.00 -8.55 24.50
CA ASP A 196 27.75 -9.98 24.24
C ASP A 196 26.29 -10.19 23.80
N LEU A 197 26.10 -10.93 22.70
CA LEU A 197 24.80 -11.15 22.09
C LEU A 197 24.12 -12.45 22.56
N ALA A 198 24.83 -13.29 23.32
CA ALA A 198 24.32 -14.58 23.78
C ALA A 198 22.96 -14.44 24.49
N GLY A 199 21.95 -15.17 24.00
CA GLY A 199 20.59 -15.16 24.53
C GLY A 199 19.74 -13.94 24.15
N THR A 200 20.29 -12.94 23.46
CA THR A 200 19.55 -11.74 23.03
C THR A 200 18.52 -12.10 21.97
N VAL A 201 17.27 -11.64 22.14
CA VAL A 201 16.19 -11.85 21.18
C VAL A 201 16.08 -10.67 20.21
N PHE A 202 16.45 -10.90 18.95
CA PHE A 202 16.32 -9.95 17.85
C PHE A 202 15.04 -10.20 17.06
N GLU A 203 14.11 -9.24 17.04
CA GLU A 203 12.98 -9.26 16.12
C GLU A 203 13.32 -8.51 14.83
N VAL A 204 13.34 -9.23 13.71
CA VAL A 204 13.86 -8.74 12.44
C VAL A 204 12.71 -8.48 11.46
N HIS A 205 12.51 -7.21 11.14
CA HIS A 205 11.56 -6.72 10.15
C HIS A 205 12.27 -6.41 8.83
N ALA A 206 12.72 -7.46 8.15
CA ALA A 206 13.45 -7.33 6.89
C ALA A 206 12.97 -8.30 5.81
N GLY A 207 13.47 -8.12 4.58
CA GLY A 207 13.26 -9.10 3.50
C GLY A 207 14.17 -10.32 3.68
N ALA A 208 13.81 -11.43 3.03
CA ALA A 208 14.52 -12.71 3.18
C ALA A 208 16.05 -12.60 2.95
N ALA A 209 16.51 -11.78 2.00
CA ALA A 209 17.94 -11.59 1.77
C ALA A 209 18.70 -11.06 3.01
N TYR A 210 18.09 -10.14 3.77
CA TYR A 210 18.68 -9.62 5.00
C TYR A 210 18.67 -10.68 6.10
N VAL A 211 17.53 -11.35 6.29
CA VAL A 211 17.37 -12.40 7.31
C VAL A 211 18.32 -13.58 7.04
N ASN A 212 18.44 -14.02 5.79
CA ASN A 212 19.32 -15.12 5.40
C ASN A 212 20.81 -14.76 5.51
N SER A 213 21.16 -13.46 5.40
CA SER A 213 22.54 -13.00 5.54
C SER A 213 22.94 -12.80 7.01
N LEU A 214 22.01 -12.32 7.84
CA LEU A 214 22.27 -11.97 9.25
C LEU A 214 21.97 -13.13 10.22
N GLY A 215 20.93 -13.92 9.93
CA GLY A 215 20.44 -14.98 10.81
C GLY A 215 21.50 -15.99 11.22
N PRO A 216 22.31 -16.55 10.29
CA PRO A 216 23.40 -17.46 10.64
C PRO A 216 24.47 -16.82 11.54
N GLU A 217 24.78 -15.54 11.34
CA GLU A 217 25.78 -14.82 12.11
C GLU A 217 25.31 -14.56 13.55
N LEU A 218 24.03 -14.20 13.73
CA LEU A 218 23.43 -14.05 15.06
C LEU A 218 23.29 -15.40 15.79
N ALA A 219 22.91 -16.46 15.07
CA ALA A 219 22.87 -17.80 15.64
C ALA A 219 24.26 -18.29 16.08
N ALA A 220 25.31 -17.95 15.34
CA ALA A 220 26.70 -18.23 15.72
C ALA A 220 27.20 -17.41 16.93
N ALA A 221 26.44 -16.40 17.36
CA ALA A 221 26.66 -15.63 18.59
C ALA A 221 25.69 -16.03 19.72
N ASP A 222 25.06 -17.21 19.61
CA ASP A 222 24.04 -17.70 20.55
C ASP A 222 22.83 -16.76 20.75
N ALA A 223 22.56 -15.88 19.78
CA ALA A 223 21.40 -14.99 19.78
C ALA A 223 20.18 -15.64 19.11
N VAL A 224 18.98 -15.18 19.49
CA VAL A 224 17.71 -15.70 18.96
C VAL A 224 17.15 -14.72 17.93
N VAL A 225 16.85 -15.21 16.72
CA VAL A 225 16.25 -14.40 15.66
C VAL A 225 14.78 -14.76 15.48
N VAL A 226 13.93 -13.75 15.57
CA VAL A 226 12.48 -13.86 15.35
C VAL A 226 12.09 -13.04 14.13
N ASP A 227 11.59 -13.69 13.09
CA ASP A 227 10.95 -13.04 11.94
C ASP A 227 9.44 -13.30 11.98
N LYS A 228 8.69 -12.43 12.67
CA LYS A 228 7.22 -12.53 12.77
C LYS A 228 6.52 -12.34 11.42
N LEU A 229 7.24 -11.86 10.42
CA LEU A 229 6.75 -11.53 9.09
C LEU A 229 7.24 -12.52 8.03
N HIS A 230 7.84 -13.64 8.45
CA HIS A 230 8.32 -14.68 7.57
C HIS A 230 7.22 -15.17 6.62
N GLY A 231 7.55 -15.28 5.34
CA GLY A 231 6.62 -15.75 4.30
C GLY A 231 5.41 -14.83 4.03
N LYS A 232 5.27 -13.70 4.73
CA LYS A 232 4.17 -12.76 4.50
C LYS A 232 4.45 -11.89 3.28
N THR A 233 3.44 -11.70 2.44
CA THR A 233 3.48 -10.71 1.36
C THR A 233 3.56 -9.29 1.93
N ILE A 234 4.01 -8.32 1.13
CA ILE A 234 4.12 -6.92 1.60
C ILE A 234 2.78 -6.37 2.13
N GLY A 235 1.65 -6.75 1.52
CA GLY A 235 0.31 -6.37 2.00
C GLY A 235 -0.04 -6.99 3.35
N GLN A 236 0.27 -8.28 3.55
CA GLN A 236 0.09 -8.95 4.85
C GLN A 236 0.98 -8.34 5.94
N ARG A 237 2.20 -7.90 5.60
CA ARG A 237 3.10 -7.20 6.52
C ARG A 237 2.54 -5.83 6.92
N LEU A 238 2.01 -5.07 5.96
CA LEU A 238 1.34 -3.79 6.23
C LEU A 238 0.12 -3.97 7.15
N SER A 239 -0.74 -4.96 6.85
CA SER A 239 -1.90 -5.31 7.69
C SER A 239 -1.48 -5.73 9.11
N TRP A 240 -0.38 -6.48 9.23
CA TRP A 240 0.16 -6.89 10.53
C TRP A 240 0.56 -5.70 11.42
N TYR A 241 1.18 -4.65 10.84
CA TYR A 241 1.50 -3.43 11.58
C TYR A 241 0.26 -2.64 11.98
N LEU A 242 -0.74 -2.54 11.10
CA LEU A 242 -2.01 -1.84 11.40
C LEU A 242 -2.73 -2.46 12.61
N GLN A 243 -2.67 -3.78 12.76
CA GLN A 243 -3.26 -4.49 13.89
C GLN A 243 -2.50 -4.30 15.22
N ARG A 244 -1.29 -3.72 15.18
CA ARG A 244 -0.34 -3.63 16.30
C ARG A 244 0.22 -2.23 16.52
N THR A 245 -0.28 -1.24 15.78
CA THR A 245 0.03 0.16 16.04
C THR A 245 -0.46 0.50 17.44
N ARG A 246 0.48 0.99 18.26
CA ARG A 246 0.16 1.63 19.55
C ARG A 246 -0.93 2.68 19.29
N PRO A 247 -1.88 2.89 20.23
CA PRO A 247 -2.85 3.97 20.09
C PRO A 247 -2.12 5.28 19.73
N PRO A 248 -2.71 6.10 18.84
CA PRO A 248 -2.13 7.37 18.45
C PRO A 248 -1.79 8.22 19.68
N ALA A 249 -0.84 9.15 19.53
CA ALA A 249 -0.64 10.17 20.56
C ALA A 249 -1.99 10.81 20.91
N PRO A 250 -2.26 11.16 22.19
CA PRO A 250 -3.58 11.64 22.62
C PRO A 250 -4.15 12.76 21.74
N GLU A 251 -3.28 13.65 21.26
CA GLU A 251 -3.62 14.76 20.35
C GLU A 251 -4.09 14.30 18.96
N VAL A 252 -3.54 13.21 18.41
CA VAL A 252 -3.99 12.65 17.13
C VAL A 252 -5.26 11.82 17.32
N ALA A 253 -5.35 11.09 18.43
CA ALA A 253 -6.51 10.26 18.76
C ALA A 253 -7.80 11.09 18.84
N GLU A 254 -7.72 12.27 19.47
CA GLU A 254 -8.82 13.22 19.61
C GLU A 254 -9.49 13.57 18.27
N PHE A 255 -8.71 13.73 17.19
CA PHE A 255 -9.24 14.05 15.87
C PHE A 255 -9.49 12.82 14.99
N LEU A 256 -8.72 11.75 15.19
CA LEU A 256 -8.88 10.49 14.46
C LEU A 256 -10.21 9.81 14.78
N GLU A 257 -10.55 9.70 16.07
CA GLU A 257 -11.72 8.95 16.54
C GLU A 257 -13.02 9.42 15.89
N PRO A 258 -13.34 10.73 15.85
CA PRO A 258 -14.52 11.19 15.15
C PRO A 258 -14.45 10.96 13.64
N LEU A 259 -13.28 11.17 13.01
CA LEU A 259 -13.13 11.06 11.55
C LEU A 259 -13.34 9.63 11.01
N GLN A 260 -13.16 8.62 11.85
CA GLN A 260 -13.37 7.20 11.51
C GLN A 260 -14.75 6.67 11.94
N ASP A 261 -15.56 7.45 12.64
CA ASP A 261 -16.88 7.06 13.11
C ASP A 261 -17.96 7.52 12.12
N CYS A 262 -18.47 6.58 11.32
CA CYS A 262 -19.52 6.87 10.34
C CYS A 262 -20.84 7.31 10.98
N SER A 263 -21.08 7.03 12.26
CA SER A 263 -22.30 7.46 12.96
C SER A 263 -22.37 8.97 13.16
N LEU A 264 -21.22 9.65 13.10
CA LEU A 264 -21.10 11.11 13.17
C LEU A 264 -21.23 11.78 11.80
N SER A 265 -21.40 11.00 10.73
CA SER A 265 -21.46 11.52 9.37
C SER A 265 -22.80 12.19 9.07
N MET A 266 -22.75 13.31 8.36
CA MET A 266 -23.92 14.04 7.88
C MET A 266 -24.05 13.89 6.36
N SER A 267 -25.27 13.96 5.86
CA SER A 267 -25.54 14.15 4.43
C SER A 267 -25.13 15.56 4.01
N LEU A 268 -24.97 15.76 2.71
CA LEU A 268 -24.56 17.07 2.18
C LEU A 268 -25.65 18.13 2.39
N ASP A 269 -26.93 17.74 2.35
CA ASP A 269 -28.04 18.65 2.63
C ASP A 269 -28.09 19.04 4.12
N GLU A 270 -27.84 18.11 5.03
CA GLU A 270 -27.70 18.39 6.46
C GLU A 270 -26.52 19.34 6.73
N VAL A 271 -25.40 19.15 6.03
CA VAL A 271 -24.31 20.13 6.06
C VAL A 271 -24.86 21.47 5.60
N LEU A 272 -25.34 21.62 4.37
CA LEU A 272 -25.83 22.89 3.81
C LEU A 272 -26.87 23.60 4.70
N ALA A 273 -27.71 22.84 5.41
CA ALA A 273 -28.69 23.37 6.34
C ALA A 273 -28.08 24.06 7.58
N THR A 274 -26.85 23.74 8.00
CA THR A 274 -26.22 24.41 9.16
C THR A 274 -25.86 25.87 8.90
N GLY A 275 -25.86 26.33 7.64
CA GLY A 275 -25.42 27.69 7.30
C GLY A 275 -23.98 27.99 7.73
N GLY A 276 -23.17 26.97 8.00
CA GLY A 276 -21.81 27.05 8.51
C GLY A 276 -21.68 27.20 10.02
N GLU A 277 -22.76 27.07 10.78
CA GLU A 277 -22.69 26.96 12.25
C GLU A 277 -21.78 25.78 12.63
N GLY A 278 -20.84 26.01 13.56
CA GLY A 278 -19.83 25.02 13.98
C GLY A 278 -18.75 24.67 12.94
N LEU A 279 -18.89 25.08 11.68
CA LEU A 279 -17.98 24.71 10.57
C LEU A 279 -17.23 25.88 9.93
N ARG A 280 -17.40 27.10 10.46
CA ARG A 280 -16.68 28.31 10.00
C ARG A 280 -15.28 28.45 10.63
N SER A 281 -14.58 27.33 10.77
CA SER A 281 -13.21 27.25 11.28
C SER A 281 -12.34 26.36 10.38
N PRO A 282 -11.00 26.38 10.56
CA PRO A 282 -10.13 25.34 10.04
C PRO A 282 -10.49 23.97 10.61
N GLY A 283 -10.08 22.90 9.93
CA GLY A 283 -10.29 21.55 10.41
C GLY A 283 -10.01 20.46 9.39
N LEU A 284 -10.38 19.24 9.77
CA LEU A 284 -10.29 18.02 8.97
C LEU A 284 -11.68 17.51 8.60
N TYR A 285 -11.76 16.74 7.52
CA TYR A 285 -13.01 16.08 7.12
C TYR A 285 -12.75 14.75 6.43
N SER A 286 -13.63 13.78 6.64
CA SER A 286 -13.62 12.49 5.98
C SER A 286 -14.90 12.27 5.18
N TRP A 287 -14.78 11.70 3.99
CA TRP A 287 -15.88 11.35 3.10
C TRP A 287 -16.10 9.84 3.11
N TRP A 288 -17.36 9.48 3.20
CA TRP A 288 -17.85 8.12 3.29
C TRP A 288 -18.77 7.84 2.11
N VAL A 289 -18.67 6.64 1.55
CA VAL A 289 -19.56 6.18 0.49
C VAL A 289 -20.39 5.00 0.98
N ASP A 290 -21.63 4.91 0.54
CA ASP A 290 -22.49 3.75 0.74
C ASP A 290 -22.09 2.57 -0.18
N VAL A 291 -22.87 1.48 -0.11
CA VAL A 291 -22.61 0.25 -0.87
C VAL A 291 -22.78 0.47 -2.38
N GLU A 292 -23.79 1.24 -2.79
CA GLU A 292 -24.09 1.46 -4.20
C GLU A 292 -23.03 2.36 -4.84
N GLY A 293 -22.69 3.47 -4.19
CA GLY A 293 -21.63 4.35 -4.65
C GLY A 293 -20.26 3.66 -4.66
N ALA A 294 -19.97 2.77 -3.71
CA ALA A 294 -18.75 1.96 -3.74
C ALA A 294 -18.69 1.04 -4.97
N ALA A 295 -19.82 0.45 -5.36
CA ALA A 295 -19.92 -0.38 -6.56
C ALA A 295 -19.71 0.43 -7.86
N ASP A 296 -20.25 1.65 -7.92
CA ASP A 296 -20.01 2.56 -9.04
C ASP A 296 -18.54 2.94 -9.17
N LEU A 297 -17.90 3.29 -8.05
CA LEU A 297 -16.47 3.61 -8.02
C LEU A 297 -15.61 2.41 -8.42
N THR A 298 -15.96 1.21 -7.93
CA THR A 298 -15.29 -0.06 -8.30
C THR A 298 -15.36 -0.29 -9.80
N THR A 299 -16.54 -0.06 -10.40
CA THR A 299 -16.74 -0.21 -11.85
C THR A 299 -15.84 0.73 -12.65
N GLY A 300 -15.77 2.00 -12.25
CA GLY A 300 -14.94 3.00 -12.93
C GLY A 300 -13.43 2.79 -12.76
N LEU A 301 -13.03 2.30 -11.58
CA LEU A 301 -11.62 2.05 -11.27
C LEU A 301 -11.13 0.71 -11.83
N GLY A 302 -12.00 -0.28 -11.96
CA GLY A 302 -11.61 -1.66 -12.26
C GLY A 302 -10.81 -2.32 -11.13
N ASP A 303 -10.90 -1.78 -9.91
CA ASP A 303 -10.30 -2.30 -8.68
C ASP A 303 -11.30 -2.06 -7.53
N ASP A 304 -11.26 -2.92 -6.51
CA ASP A 304 -12.29 -2.97 -5.46
C ASP A 304 -12.25 -1.72 -4.56
N VAL A 305 -13.40 -1.03 -4.46
CA VAL A 305 -13.65 0.02 -3.48
C VAL A 305 -14.74 -0.47 -2.56
N THR A 306 -14.44 -0.54 -1.27
CA THR A 306 -15.41 -0.94 -0.24
C THR A 306 -16.22 0.27 0.25
N ALA A 307 -17.47 0.02 0.61
CA ALA A 307 -18.29 1.00 1.30
C ALA A 307 -17.63 1.41 2.61
N GLY A 308 -17.67 2.70 2.93
CA GLY A 308 -16.96 3.27 4.07
C GLY A 308 -16.16 4.51 3.73
N LEU A 309 -15.13 4.78 4.52
CA LEU A 309 -14.26 5.95 4.38
C LEU A 309 -13.43 5.84 3.09
N ILE A 310 -13.62 6.78 2.17
CA ILE A 310 -12.94 6.79 0.86
C ILE A 310 -11.94 7.92 0.69
N TYR A 311 -12.10 9.03 1.41
CA TYR A 311 -11.27 10.20 1.26
C TYR A 311 -11.17 11.00 2.55
N LEU A 312 -10.03 11.65 2.78
CA LEU A 312 -9.81 12.60 3.87
C LEU A 312 -9.15 13.88 3.36
N GLY A 313 -9.52 15.03 3.91
CA GLY A 313 -8.89 16.31 3.56
C GLY A 313 -8.91 17.31 4.70
N LEU A 314 -8.23 18.43 4.46
CA LEU A 314 -8.18 19.56 5.38
C LEU A 314 -8.74 20.85 4.77
N ALA A 315 -9.11 21.78 5.64
CA ALA A 315 -9.44 23.16 5.31
C ALA A 315 -8.74 24.12 6.30
N GLY A 316 -8.20 25.23 5.80
CA GLY A 316 -7.70 26.32 6.65
C GLY A 316 -6.26 26.20 7.15
N ALA A 317 -5.50 25.16 6.76
CA ALA A 317 -4.12 24.95 7.21
C ALA A 317 -3.17 26.11 6.84
N THR A 318 -2.16 26.31 7.70
CA THR A 318 -1.05 27.23 7.44
C THR A 318 -0.16 26.70 6.33
N ARG A 319 0.15 27.56 5.35
CA ARG A 319 1.03 27.18 4.23
C ARG A 319 2.49 27.22 4.67
N ARG A 320 3.37 26.54 3.93
CA ARG A 320 4.84 26.50 4.15
C ARG A 320 5.54 27.87 4.22
N GLY A 321 4.88 28.95 3.83
CA GLY A 321 5.36 30.34 4.00
C GLY A 321 4.77 31.08 5.21
N GLY A 322 4.17 30.37 6.18
CA GLY A 322 3.58 30.94 7.41
C GLY A 322 2.22 31.61 7.22
N ARG A 323 1.73 31.77 5.98
CA ARG A 323 0.43 32.39 5.72
C ARG A 323 -0.72 31.42 5.99
N ARG A 324 -1.56 31.75 6.98
CA ARG A 324 -2.83 31.05 7.27
C ARG A 324 -3.81 31.17 6.11
N SER A 325 -4.50 30.07 5.80
CA SER A 325 -5.54 30.04 4.78
C SER A 325 -6.86 30.58 5.34
N SER A 326 -7.54 31.49 4.64
CA SER A 326 -8.87 31.98 5.03
C SER A 326 -10.01 30.99 4.76
N ASN A 327 -9.68 29.75 4.43
CA ASN A 327 -10.66 28.74 4.07
C ASN A 327 -11.15 28.04 5.34
N THR A 328 -12.44 27.73 5.39
CA THR A 328 -13.07 27.05 6.52
C THR A 328 -13.59 25.69 6.06
N LEU A 329 -13.93 24.80 6.99
CA LEU A 329 -14.61 23.54 6.65
C LEU A 329 -15.86 23.83 5.82
N TRP A 330 -16.70 24.76 6.28
CA TRP A 330 -17.88 25.19 5.56
C TRP A 330 -17.58 25.69 4.15
N GLY A 331 -16.65 26.65 4.02
CA GLY A 331 -16.25 27.20 2.73
C GLY A 331 -15.75 26.11 1.79
N ARG A 332 -14.89 25.22 2.28
CA ARG A 332 -14.35 24.11 1.51
C ARG A 332 -15.44 23.15 1.03
N ILE A 333 -16.36 22.74 1.91
CA ILE A 333 -17.40 21.75 1.60
C ILE A 333 -18.49 22.37 0.72
N ALA A 334 -19.13 23.44 1.21
CA ALA A 334 -20.28 24.05 0.54
C ALA A 334 -19.94 24.77 -0.76
N THR A 335 -18.77 25.42 -0.85
CA THR A 335 -18.44 26.23 -2.04
C THR A 335 -17.49 25.53 -3.01
N MET A 336 -16.56 24.70 -2.53
CA MET A 336 -15.57 24.07 -3.43
C MET A 336 -15.97 22.65 -3.81
N HIS A 337 -16.41 21.82 -2.87
CA HIS A 337 -16.85 20.44 -3.16
C HIS A 337 -18.26 20.40 -3.79
N LEU A 338 -19.13 21.33 -3.42
CA LEU A 338 -20.50 21.42 -3.91
C LEU A 338 -20.74 22.53 -4.96
N GLY A 339 -19.74 23.39 -5.23
CA GLY A 339 -19.85 24.50 -6.19
C GLY A 339 -19.75 24.12 -7.67
N ASN A 340 -20.13 22.89 -8.05
CA ASN A 340 -20.29 22.42 -9.44
C ASN A 340 -19.08 22.58 -10.38
N ASN A 341 -17.84 22.55 -9.87
CA ASN A 341 -16.67 22.57 -10.75
C ASN A 341 -15.50 21.72 -10.21
N HIS A 342 -15.22 20.63 -10.91
CA HIS A 342 -14.15 19.68 -10.58
C HIS A 342 -12.75 20.29 -10.67
N GLN A 343 -12.54 21.37 -11.43
CA GLN A 343 -11.23 22.04 -11.54
C GLN A 343 -10.76 22.63 -10.20
N PHE A 344 -11.70 22.97 -9.32
CA PHE A 344 -11.41 23.57 -8.00
C PHE A 344 -11.46 22.55 -6.86
N SER A 345 -11.72 21.28 -7.16
CA SER A 345 -11.87 20.23 -6.16
C SER A 345 -11.21 18.93 -6.58
N THR A 346 -10.11 18.60 -5.89
CA THR A 346 -9.38 17.34 -6.11
C THR A 346 -10.27 16.11 -5.88
N LEU A 347 -11.22 16.19 -4.95
CA LEU A 347 -12.20 15.14 -4.70
C LEU A 347 -13.17 15.01 -5.89
N ARG A 348 -13.81 16.10 -6.34
CA ARG A 348 -14.74 16.05 -7.48
C ARG A 348 -14.05 15.53 -8.74
N LEU A 349 -12.84 16.00 -9.02
CA LEU A 349 -12.06 15.50 -10.16
C LEU A 349 -11.80 13.98 -10.04
N THR A 350 -11.53 13.49 -8.83
CA THR A 350 -11.31 12.06 -8.57
C THR A 350 -12.60 11.25 -8.80
N LEU A 351 -13.71 11.67 -8.21
CA LEU A 351 -15.01 10.99 -8.33
C LEU A 351 -15.54 11.08 -9.76
N GLY A 352 -15.59 12.28 -10.33
CA GLY A 352 -16.07 12.53 -11.68
C GLY A 352 -15.30 11.77 -12.75
N ALA A 353 -13.96 11.73 -12.68
CA ALA A 353 -13.16 10.94 -13.61
C ALA A 353 -13.43 9.43 -13.49
N THR A 354 -13.73 8.95 -12.28
CA THR A 354 -14.05 7.56 -12.03
C THR A 354 -15.43 7.20 -12.58
N LEU A 355 -16.45 7.99 -12.25
CA LEU A 355 -17.83 7.75 -12.68
C LEU A 355 -18.00 7.94 -14.19
N ALA A 356 -17.37 8.96 -14.78
CA ALA A 356 -17.36 9.14 -16.23
C ALA A 356 -16.74 7.93 -16.94
N CYS A 357 -15.66 7.36 -16.38
CA CYS A 357 -15.06 6.14 -16.92
C CYS A 357 -16.01 4.93 -16.80
N ALA A 358 -16.71 4.78 -15.67
CA ALA A 358 -17.67 3.70 -15.45
C ALA A 358 -18.80 3.71 -16.49
N GLN A 359 -19.25 4.90 -16.86
CA GLN A 359 -20.33 5.12 -17.82
C GLN A 359 -19.86 5.17 -19.29
N GLY A 360 -18.54 5.12 -19.53
CA GLY A 360 -17.97 5.29 -20.86
C GLY A 360 -18.06 6.72 -21.41
N SER A 361 -18.27 7.72 -20.56
CA SER A 361 -18.33 9.13 -20.94
C SER A 361 -16.94 9.73 -21.14
N THR A 362 -16.80 10.64 -22.11
CA THR A 362 -15.55 11.36 -22.40
C THR A 362 -15.37 12.64 -21.58
N THR A 363 -16.44 13.12 -20.92
CA THR A 363 -16.43 14.32 -20.08
C THR A 363 -17.07 14.05 -18.72
N ILE A 364 -16.69 14.84 -17.71
CA ILE A 364 -17.34 14.83 -16.40
C ILE A 364 -18.62 15.66 -16.47
N ASP A 365 -19.76 15.03 -16.20
CA ASP A 365 -21.03 15.72 -16.00
C ASP A 365 -21.10 16.23 -14.56
N GLU A 366 -21.06 17.56 -14.37
CA GLU A 366 -21.04 18.18 -13.04
C GLU A 366 -22.36 18.07 -12.30
N GLU A 367 -23.48 18.11 -13.02
CA GLU A 367 -24.82 18.04 -12.44
C GLU A 367 -25.05 16.62 -11.93
N GLN A 368 -24.79 15.63 -12.79
CA GLN A 368 -24.89 14.23 -12.40
C GLN A 368 -23.91 13.87 -11.28
N LEU A 369 -22.67 14.39 -11.31
CA LEU A 369 -21.71 14.19 -10.23
C LEU A 369 -22.21 14.78 -8.91
N THR A 370 -22.82 15.97 -8.93
CA THR A 370 -23.37 16.59 -7.72
C THR A 370 -24.51 15.77 -7.15
N GLU A 371 -25.44 15.29 -7.99
CA GLU A 371 -26.53 14.44 -7.52
C GLU A 371 -26.05 13.08 -7.00
N TRP A 372 -25.05 12.48 -7.66
CA TRP A 372 -24.40 11.26 -7.16
C TRP A 372 -23.74 11.50 -5.80
N MET A 373 -23.03 12.62 -5.62
CA MET A 373 -22.41 12.96 -4.35
C MET A 373 -23.43 13.15 -3.23
N LYS A 374 -24.57 13.81 -3.50
CA LYS A 374 -25.65 13.98 -2.50
C LYS A 374 -26.29 12.64 -2.12
N THR A 375 -26.43 11.75 -3.08
CA THR A 375 -27.10 10.45 -2.89
C THR A 375 -26.21 9.49 -2.10
N HIS A 376 -24.95 9.35 -2.50
CA HIS A 376 -24.09 8.26 -2.03
C HIS A 376 -23.04 8.66 -1.01
N LEU A 377 -22.78 9.96 -0.83
CA LEU A 377 -21.76 10.41 0.10
C LEU A 377 -22.32 10.95 1.39
N ARG A 378 -21.56 10.68 2.46
CA ARG A 378 -21.69 11.34 3.76
C ARG A 378 -20.35 11.92 4.17
N ILE A 379 -20.38 12.90 5.07
CA ILE A 379 -19.18 13.59 5.52
C ILE A 379 -19.15 13.73 7.03
N VAL A 380 -17.99 13.46 7.63
CA VAL A 380 -17.65 13.90 8.99
C VAL A 380 -16.74 15.11 8.87
N ALA A 381 -17.03 16.17 9.63
CA ALA A 381 -16.22 17.38 9.67
C ALA A 381 -15.83 17.69 11.13
N VAL A 382 -14.53 17.82 11.38
CA VAL A 382 -13.97 18.00 12.72
C VAL A 382 -13.19 19.33 12.76
N PRO A 383 -13.71 20.35 13.45
CA PRO A 383 -12.98 21.59 13.70
C PRO A 383 -11.65 21.35 14.40
N VAL A 384 -10.60 22.00 13.90
CA VAL A 384 -9.27 22.02 14.55
C VAL A 384 -8.90 23.50 14.72
N PRO A 385 -8.93 24.06 15.94
CA PRO A 385 -8.70 25.49 16.15
C PRO A 385 -7.30 25.96 15.73
N ASP A 386 -6.29 25.12 15.93
CA ASP A 386 -4.92 25.43 15.56
C ASP A 386 -4.64 25.04 14.11
N ALA A 387 -4.50 26.04 13.25
CA ALA A 387 -4.23 25.86 11.83
C ALA A 387 -2.79 25.42 11.53
N ASP A 388 -1.87 25.58 12.49
CA ASP A 388 -0.45 25.30 12.30
C ASP A 388 -0.16 23.79 12.40
N VAL A 389 -0.96 23.05 13.18
CA VAL A 389 -0.84 21.59 13.33
C VAL A 389 -1.58 20.79 12.25
N LEU A 390 -2.44 21.43 11.45
CA LEU A 390 -3.35 20.75 10.52
C LEU A 390 -2.64 19.91 9.43
N ASP A 391 -1.52 20.38 8.88
CA ASP A 391 -0.82 19.63 7.81
C ASP A 391 -0.17 18.35 8.36
N ASP A 392 0.34 18.40 9.59
CA ASP A 392 0.95 17.27 10.28
C ASP A 392 -0.12 16.28 10.75
N LEU A 393 -1.20 16.77 11.39
CA LEU A 393 -2.36 15.95 11.75
C LEU A 393 -2.97 15.23 10.53
N GLU A 394 -3.16 15.93 9.40
CA GLU A 394 -3.64 15.29 8.16
C GLU A 394 -2.66 14.20 7.70
N THR A 395 -1.35 14.43 7.80
CA THR A 395 -0.33 13.45 7.39
C THR A 395 -0.40 12.18 8.24
N ASP A 396 -0.49 12.34 9.56
CA ASP A 396 -0.52 11.21 10.49
C ASP A 396 -1.82 10.43 10.38
N ILE A 397 -2.96 11.11 10.30
CA ILE A 397 -4.29 10.49 10.16
C ILE A 397 -4.41 9.77 8.81
N LEU A 398 -3.92 10.37 7.71
CA LEU A 398 -3.87 9.70 6.41
C LEU A 398 -3.02 8.43 6.45
N ALA A 399 -1.89 8.46 7.16
CA ALA A 399 -1.04 7.28 7.31
C ALA A 399 -1.73 6.16 8.09
N ILE A 400 -2.63 6.49 9.03
CA ILE A 400 -3.40 5.51 9.83
C ILE A 400 -4.58 4.97 9.03
N LEU A 401 -5.41 5.83 8.45
CA LEU A 401 -6.67 5.45 7.80
C LEU A 401 -6.51 4.92 6.37
N ASP A 402 -5.43 5.27 5.68
CA ASP A 402 -5.12 4.86 4.30
C ASP A 402 -6.28 4.96 3.29
N PRO A 403 -7.05 6.07 3.23
CA PRO A 403 -8.22 6.19 2.35
C PRO A 403 -7.89 5.93 0.87
N PRO A 404 -8.69 5.10 0.15
CA PRO A 404 -8.37 4.65 -1.20
C PRO A 404 -8.22 5.79 -2.22
N LEU A 405 -8.97 6.88 -2.07
CA LEU A 405 -9.01 7.96 -3.07
C LEU A 405 -8.00 9.09 -2.82
N ASN A 406 -7.30 9.10 -1.67
CA ASN A 406 -6.24 10.07 -1.44
C ASN A 406 -5.00 9.74 -2.26
N LEU A 407 -4.50 10.72 -3.02
CA LEU A 407 -3.28 10.59 -3.84
C LEU A 407 -2.08 11.29 -3.21
N ARG A 408 -2.28 12.48 -2.63
CA ARG A 408 -1.22 13.23 -1.95
C ARG A 408 -0.98 12.63 -0.56
N LYS A 409 0.27 12.62 -0.09
CA LYS A 409 0.71 12.02 1.19
C LYS A 409 0.51 10.50 1.31
N MET A 410 0.04 9.84 0.24
CA MET A 410 -0.23 8.40 0.21
C MET A 410 0.79 7.62 -0.61
N ALA A 411 0.96 6.34 -0.26
CA ALA A 411 1.74 5.41 -1.07
C ALA A 411 1.06 5.14 -2.42
N ARG A 412 1.86 4.92 -3.48
CA ARG A 412 1.35 4.62 -4.83
C ARG A 412 0.94 3.15 -4.93
N THR A 413 -0.36 2.87 -4.87
CA THR A 413 -0.98 1.55 -5.13
C THR A 413 -1.44 1.43 -6.59
N PRO A 414 -1.75 0.22 -7.10
CA PRO A 414 -2.37 0.07 -8.43
C PRO A 414 -3.64 0.91 -8.59
N LEU A 415 -4.56 0.85 -7.61
CA LEU A 415 -5.74 1.71 -7.53
C LEU A 415 -5.39 3.20 -7.65
N ARG A 416 -4.42 3.70 -6.86
CA ARG A 416 -4.00 5.13 -6.90
C ARG A 416 -3.27 5.52 -8.19
N ARG A 417 -2.61 4.58 -8.86
CA ARG A 417 -2.04 4.81 -10.21
C ARG A 417 -3.15 4.96 -11.23
N ARG A 418 -4.13 4.06 -11.22
CA ARG A 418 -5.32 4.13 -12.07
C ARG A 418 -6.09 5.42 -11.86
N LEU A 419 -6.33 5.81 -10.60
CA LEU A 419 -6.89 7.11 -10.25
C LEU A 419 -6.09 8.28 -10.85
N SER A 420 -4.76 8.24 -10.74
CA SER A 420 -3.90 9.28 -11.30
C SER A 420 -3.98 9.36 -12.83
N GLU A 421 -4.14 8.23 -13.51
CA GLU A 421 -4.32 8.15 -14.97
C GLU A 421 -5.68 8.69 -15.39
N LEU A 422 -6.76 8.28 -14.71
CA LEU A 422 -8.11 8.78 -14.95
C LEU A 422 -8.17 10.30 -14.76
N ARG A 423 -7.64 10.81 -13.65
CA ARG A 423 -7.59 12.27 -13.42
C ARG A 423 -6.86 13.00 -14.55
N LYS A 424 -5.73 12.47 -15.04
CA LYS A 424 -5.00 13.10 -16.16
C LYS A 424 -5.81 13.11 -17.45
N HIS A 425 -6.59 12.06 -17.71
CA HIS A 425 -7.44 11.99 -18.89
C HIS A 425 -8.52 13.09 -18.88
N TYR A 426 -9.18 13.28 -17.74
CA TYR A 426 -10.32 14.21 -17.64
C TYR A 426 -9.96 15.65 -17.25
N VAL A 427 -8.72 15.93 -16.82
CA VAL A 427 -8.26 17.32 -16.61
C VAL A 427 -8.13 18.12 -17.92
N GLY A 428 -8.05 17.44 -19.07
CA GLY A 428 -7.83 18.07 -20.39
C GLY A 428 -9.02 18.10 -21.35
N THR A 429 -10.15 17.49 -21.00
CA THR A 429 -11.35 17.45 -21.87
C THR A 429 -12.30 18.61 -21.54
N THR A 430 -12.09 19.74 -22.22
CA THR A 430 -13.08 20.84 -22.24
C THR A 430 -14.34 20.37 -22.97
N PRO A 431 -15.56 20.72 -22.53
CA PRO A 431 -16.76 20.47 -23.33
C PRO A 431 -16.60 21.16 -24.69
N SER A 432 -16.73 20.42 -25.80
CA SER A 432 -16.89 21.09 -27.10
C SER A 432 -18.21 21.84 -27.06
N SER A 433 -18.16 23.17 -27.05
CA SER A 433 -19.32 24.00 -27.35
C SER A 433 -19.93 23.53 -28.67
N GLY A 434 -21.12 22.94 -28.62
CA GLY A 434 -21.89 22.58 -29.80
C GLY A 434 -22.10 23.79 -30.68
N ALA A 435 -21.88 23.61 -31.97
CA ALA A 435 -22.12 24.60 -33.00
C ALA A 435 -23.59 25.08 -32.96
N GLN A 436 -23.78 26.39 -32.87
CA GLN A 436 -24.95 27.03 -33.48
C GLN A 436 -24.49 27.60 -34.82
N THR A 437 -24.66 26.81 -35.87
CA THR A 437 -24.82 27.32 -37.23
C THR A 437 -26.11 28.14 -37.27
N THR A 438 -25.97 29.45 -37.22
CA THR A 438 -27.01 30.36 -37.71
C THR A 438 -26.92 30.37 -39.22
N ASP A 439 -27.81 29.62 -39.86
CA ASP A 439 -28.17 29.79 -41.27
C ASP A 439 -29.66 30.13 -41.31
N GLY A 440 -30.00 31.27 -41.89
CA GLY A 440 -31.36 31.79 -41.95
C GLY A 440 -31.39 33.23 -42.42
N SER A 441 -31.48 33.38 -43.75
CA SER A 441 -31.80 34.63 -44.46
C SER A 441 -33.14 35.22 -44.08
#